data_AF-A0A956J7J0-F1
#
_entry.id   AF-A0A956J7J0-F1
#
_cell.length_a   1.000
_cell.length_b   1.000
_cell.length_c   1.000
_cell.angle_alpha   90.00
_cell.angle_beta   90.00
_cell.angle_gamma   90.00
#
_symmetry.space_group_name_H-M   'P 1'
#
loop_
_entity.id
_entity.type
_entity.pdbx_description
1 polymer ?
#
loop_
_entity_poly.entity_id
_entity_poly.type
_entity_poly.pdbx_seq_one_letter_code
_entity_poly.pdbx_strand_id
1 'polypeptide(L)'
;MGQTLTGEVQHVVFENEDTGFRVFRLRGVRSHGSLTVVGVLPPVGVGTSVRVTGEMMVDPRRGTQFKADTLVPILPETLAGIERYLSSGFIQGIGAGFAKRIVAHFGLETLKVLDEDPERLREVPGLGKKRAAELFKAWNAQKLQSSVLLLLQSHGASPSLAARIVDRYGEKAASIVQQSPYRLAIEVRGIGFRTADKIAQSIGIAGDHPERAQAGVLHELRQLADNGHVLSSRQDLVQRAAGMLQVGEDHVESAIDALWAANRVVIEDGLVFLRRYHEAECN
;
A
#
# COMPACT_ATOMS: atom_id res chain seq x y z
N MET A 1 -16.31 -11.23 15.87
CA MET A 1 -16.86 -11.37 14.51
C MET A 1 -17.63 -10.09 14.20
N GLY A 2 -17.13 -9.28 13.27
CA GLY A 2 -17.76 -8.01 12.91
C GLY A 2 -19.02 -8.19 12.05
N GLN A 3 -19.90 -7.20 12.08
CA GLN A 3 -21.04 -7.10 11.17
C GLN A 3 -20.53 -6.88 9.73
N THR A 4 -21.20 -7.44 8.73
CA THR A 4 -20.87 -7.21 7.32
C THR A 4 -22.02 -6.48 6.63
N LEU A 5 -21.69 -5.37 5.96
CA LEU A 5 -22.63 -4.56 5.19
C LEU A 5 -22.23 -4.56 3.72
N THR A 6 -23.22 -4.44 2.85
CA THR A 6 -23.02 -4.29 1.41
C THR A 6 -23.80 -3.07 0.94
N GLY A 7 -23.17 -2.28 0.07
CA GLY A 7 -23.79 -1.10 -0.50
C GLY A 7 -22.89 -0.46 -1.54
N GLU A 8 -23.30 0.72 -2.00
CA GLU A 8 -22.60 1.48 -3.03
C GLU A 8 -22.02 2.77 -2.45
N VAL A 9 -20.78 3.09 -2.78
CA VAL A 9 -20.14 4.34 -2.37
C VAL A 9 -20.79 5.52 -3.10
N GLN A 10 -21.55 6.33 -2.37
CA GLN A 10 -22.29 7.47 -2.93
C GLN A 10 -21.39 8.70 -3.12
N HIS A 11 -20.52 8.98 -2.16
CA HIS A 11 -19.46 9.97 -2.25
C HIS A 11 -18.42 9.72 -1.15
N VAL A 12 -17.18 10.13 -1.41
CA VAL A 12 -16.11 10.20 -0.41
C VAL A 12 -16.19 11.57 0.26
N VAL A 13 -16.39 11.58 1.58
CA VAL A 13 -16.50 12.81 2.39
C VAL A 13 -15.12 13.35 2.74
N PHE A 14 -14.19 12.44 3.04
CA PHE A 14 -12.83 12.76 3.42
C PHE A 14 -11.92 11.56 3.14
N GLU A 15 -10.72 11.84 2.67
CA GLU A 15 -9.65 10.86 2.62
C GLU A 15 -8.32 11.48 3.02
N ASN A 16 -7.53 10.69 3.73
CA ASN A 16 -6.15 10.99 4.03
C ASN A 16 -5.29 9.87 3.44
N GLU A 17 -4.57 10.18 2.36
CA GLU A 17 -3.78 9.21 1.61
C GLU A 17 -2.61 8.66 2.43
N ASP A 18 -1.99 9.49 3.28
CA ASP A 18 -0.83 9.12 4.12
C ASP A 18 -1.18 8.04 5.16
N THR A 19 -2.34 8.18 5.80
CA THR A 19 -2.82 7.27 6.85
C THR A 19 -3.72 6.17 6.30
N GLY A 20 -4.37 6.42 5.16
CA GLY A 20 -5.38 5.52 4.58
C GLY A 20 -6.74 5.67 5.24
N PHE A 21 -6.89 6.66 6.13
CA PHE A 21 -8.15 6.96 6.78
C PHE A 21 -9.14 7.54 5.78
N ARG A 22 -10.32 6.92 5.68
CA ARG A 22 -11.37 7.29 4.75
C ARG A 22 -12.70 7.41 5.45
N VAL A 23 -13.47 8.41 5.01
CA VAL A 23 -14.86 8.62 5.38
C VAL A 23 -15.66 8.70 4.11
N PHE A 24 -16.61 7.79 3.91
CA PHE A 24 -17.48 7.79 2.74
C PHE A 24 -18.89 7.38 3.11
N ARG A 25 -19.84 7.75 2.26
CA ARG A 25 -21.25 7.43 2.45
C ARG A 25 -21.62 6.20 1.64
N LEU A 26 -22.10 5.16 2.31
CA LEU A 26 -22.53 3.90 1.72
C LEU A 26 -24.05 3.90 1.57
N ARG A 27 -24.55 3.84 0.33
CA ARG A 27 -25.98 3.77 0.00
C ARG A 27 -26.42 2.31 -0.14
N GLY A 28 -27.70 2.03 0.12
CA GLY A 28 -28.29 0.71 -0.12
C GLY A 28 -27.99 -0.31 0.99
N VAL A 29 -27.45 0.16 2.12
CA VAL A 29 -27.32 -0.64 3.33
C VAL A 29 -28.72 -0.96 3.85
N ARG A 30 -29.00 -2.27 4.01
CA ARG A 30 -30.27 -2.75 4.59
C ARG A 30 -30.53 -1.99 5.90
N SER A 31 -31.76 -1.52 6.09
CA SER A 31 -32.24 -0.80 7.28
C SER A 31 -31.84 0.68 7.46
N HIS A 32 -30.86 1.23 6.72
CA HIS A 32 -30.38 2.61 6.96
C HIS A 32 -30.45 3.57 5.76
N GLY A 33 -30.76 3.09 4.55
CA GLY A 33 -30.83 3.93 3.34
C GLY A 33 -29.46 4.46 2.88
N SER A 34 -28.80 5.25 3.72
CA SER A 34 -27.38 5.64 3.62
C SER A 34 -26.70 5.59 5.00
N LEU A 35 -25.46 5.10 5.06
CA LEU A 35 -24.68 5.01 6.30
C LEU A 35 -23.27 5.57 6.08
N THR A 36 -22.75 6.31 7.05
CA THR A 36 -21.36 6.79 7.01
C THR A 36 -20.42 5.69 7.44
N VAL A 37 -19.44 5.36 6.59
CA VAL A 37 -18.38 4.40 6.89
C VAL A 37 -17.09 5.15 7.19
N VAL A 38 -16.39 4.74 8.24
CA VAL A 38 -15.11 5.29 8.67
C VAL A 38 -14.10 4.16 8.89
N GLY A 39 -12.84 4.37 8.54
CA GLY A 39 -11.79 3.39 8.81
C GLY A 39 -10.51 3.64 8.03
N VAL A 40 -9.47 2.86 8.35
CA VAL A 40 -8.25 2.79 7.53
C VAL A 40 -8.49 1.75 6.46
N LEU A 41 -8.88 2.19 5.26
CA LEU A 41 -9.44 1.33 4.21
C LEU A 41 -8.70 1.53 2.89
N PRO A 42 -8.68 0.54 1.98
CA PRO A 42 -8.17 0.73 0.63
C PRO A 42 -8.88 1.88 -0.12
N PRO A 43 -8.22 2.48 -1.13
CA PRO A 43 -8.87 3.45 -2.02
C PRO A 43 -10.14 2.87 -2.64
N VAL A 44 -11.19 3.69 -2.69
CA VAL A 44 -12.48 3.31 -3.26
C VAL A 44 -13.11 4.48 -4.01
N GLY A 45 -13.57 4.22 -5.23
CA GLY A 45 -14.21 5.22 -6.09
C GLY A 45 -15.72 5.34 -5.86
N VAL A 46 -16.28 6.50 -6.18
CA VAL A 46 -17.73 6.74 -6.16
C VAL A 46 -18.44 5.85 -7.18
N GLY A 47 -19.57 5.26 -6.81
CA GLY A 47 -20.32 4.31 -7.63
C GLY A 47 -19.83 2.86 -7.50
N THR A 48 -18.75 2.61 -6.73
CA THR A 48 -18.26 1.25 -6.48
C THR A 48 -19.14 0.56 -5.45
N SER A 49 -19.65 -0.63 -5.79
CA SER A 49 -20.27 -1.53 -4.81
C SER A 49 -19.19 -2.15 -3.95
N VAL A 50 -19.39 -2.16 -2.63
CA VAL A 50 -18.41 -2.68 -1.68
C VAL A 50 -19.06 -3.53 -0.60
N ARG A 51 -18.30 -4.51 -0.12
CA ARG A 51 -18.54 -5.23 1.11
C ARG A 51 -17.62 -4.66 2.18
N VAL A 52 -18.19 -4.21 3.29
CA VAL A 52 -17.42 -3.73 4.45
C VAL A 52 -17.72 -4.59 5.66
N THR A 53 -16.70 -4.93 6.43
CA THR A 53 -16.84 -5.67 7.69
C THR A 53 -16.27 -4.85 8.83
N GLY A 54 -16.98 -4.81 9.96
CA GLY A 54 -16.61 -4.01 11.12
C GLY A 54 -17.76 -3.88 12.12
N GLU A 55 -17.87 -2.73 12.78
CA GLU A 55 -18.79 -2.53 13.90
C GLU A 55 -19.55 -1.20 13.79
N MET A 56 -20.80 -1.20 14.25
CA MET A 56 -21.58 0.03 14.39
C MET A 56 -21.03 0.86 15.54
N MET A 57 -20.85 2.15 15.31
CA MET A 57 -20.39 3.12 16.28
C MET A 57 -21.33 4.31 16.29
N VAL A 58 -21.55 4.91 17.47
CA VAL A 58 -22.28 6.17 17.59
C VAL A 58 -21.29 7.27 17.92
N ASP A 59 -21.09 8.19 17.00
CA ASP A 59 -20.28 9.39 17.23
C ASP A 59 -21.15 10.49 17.87
N PRO A 60 -20.71 11.12 18.98
CA PRO A 60 -21.51 12.13 19.69
C PRO A 60 -21.89 13.36 18.85
N ARG A 61 -21.13 13.68 17.79
CA ARG A 61 -21.34 14.86 16.94
C ARG A 61 -21.97 14.52 15.60
N ARG A 62 -21.65 13.35 15.06
CA ARG A 62 -22.02 12.94 13.69
C ARG A 62 -23.04 11.80 13.64
N GLY A 63 -23.47 11.29 14.79
CA GLY A 63 -24.47 10.23 14.89
C GLY A 63 -23.93 8.87 14.50
N THR A 64 -24.81 8.00 14.02
CA THR A 64 -24.50 6.61 13.71
C THR A 64 -23.55 6.47 12.52
N GLN A 65 -22.45 5.76 12.74
CA GLN A 65 -21.42 5.43 11.76
C GLN A 65 -21.10 3.94 11.79
N PHE A 66 -20.43 3.47 10.76
CA PHE A 66 -19.89 2.12 10.68
C PHE A 66 -18.37 2.22 10.66
N LYS A 67 -17.72 1.74 11.72
CA LYS A 67 -16.28 1.61 11.77
C LYS A 67 -15.90 0.32 11.06
N ALA A 68 -15.40 0.43 9.83
CA ALA A 68 -14.99 -0.72 9.04
C ALA A 68 -13.52 -1.06 9.26
N ASP A 69 -13.25 -2.35 9.44
CA ASP A 69 -11.91 -2.92 9.52
C ASP A 69 -11.45 -3.39 8.13
N THR A 70 -12.38 -3.84 7.29
CA THR A 70 -12.10 -4.28 5.93
C THR A 70 -13.08 -3.70 4.92
N LEU A 71 -12.60 -3.52 3.68
CA LEU A 71 -13.39 -3.14 2.52
C LEU A 71 -12.93 -3.97 1.32
N VAL A 72 -13.89 -4.62 0.68
CA VAL A 72 -13.66 -5.40 -0.55
C VAL A 72 -14.61 -4.87 -1.63
N PRO A 73 -14.11 -4.41 -2.79
CA PRO A 73 -14.94 -4.09 -3.94
C PRO A 73 -15.72 -5.31 -4.43
N ILE A 74 -16.99 -5.11 -4.77
CA ILE A 74 -17.85 -6.12 -5.39
C ILE A 74 -17.97 -5.74 -6.86
N LEU A 75 -17.68 -6.69 -7.75
CA LEU A 75 -17.87 -6.49 -9.18
C LEU A 75 -19.38 -6.32 -9.47
N PRO A 76 -19.77 -5.29 -10.23
CA PRO A 76 -21.17 -5.07 -10.55
C PRO A 76 -21.72 -6.13 -11.51
N GLU A 77 -22.93 -6.61 -11.25
CA GLU A 77 -23.64 -7.61 -12.06
C GLU A 77 -24.71 -6.99 -12.99
N THR A 78 -24.75 -5.66 -13.08
CA THR A 78 -25.74 -4.93 -13.90
C THR A 78 -25.04 -3.98 -14.86
N LEU A 79 -25.62 -3.77 -16.05
CA LEU A 79 -25.07 -2.84 -17.05
C LEU A 79 -24.83 -1.43 -16.47
N ALA A 80 -25.82 -0.90 -15.75
CA ALA A 80 -25.72 0.41 -15.11
C ALA A 80 -24.65 0.44 -14.00
N GLY A 81 -24.43 -0.68 -13.30
CA GLY A 81 -23.36 -0.80 -12.32
C GLY A 81 -21.98 -0.83 -12.96
N ILE A 82 -21.83 -1.59 -14.05
CA ILE A 82 -20.57 -1.67 -14.82
C ILE A 82 -20.22 -0.29 -15.39
N GLU A 83 -21.17 0.42 -15.99
CA GLU A 83 -20.93 1.77 -16.53
C GLU A 83 -20.44 2.74 -15.45
N ARG A 84 -21.10 2.73 -14.28
CA ARG A 84 -20.70 3.57 -13.15
C ARG A 84 -19.33 3.19 -12.61
N TYR A 85 -19.07 1.90 -12.44
CA TYR A 85 -17.78 1.38 -11.98
C TYR A 85 -16.64 1.84 -12.90
N LEU A 86 -16.81 1.71 -14.22
CA LEU A 86 -15.81 2.17 -15.18
C LEU A 86 -15.61 3.69 -15.14
N SER A 87 -16.68 4.47 -14.96
CA SER A 87 -16.61 5.94 -14.90
C SER A 87 -16.25 6.53 -13.53
N SER A 88 -16.05 5.70 -12.51
CA SER A 88 -15.90 6.10 -11.09
C SER A 88 -14.62 6.87 -10.77
N GLY A 89 -13.72 7.02 -11.74
CA GLY A 89 -12.37 7.53 -11.53
C GLY A 89 -11.40 6.49 -10.95
N PHE A 90 -11.90 5.29 -10.59
CA PHE A 90 -11.08 4.17 -10.14
C PHE A 90 -10.12 3.69 -11.24
N ILE A 91 -10.54 3.78 -12.51
CA ILE A 91 -9.69 3.54 -13.68
C ILE A 91 -9.44 4.88 -14.35
N GLN A 92 -8.20 5.35 -14.24
CA GLN A 92 -7.78 6.62 -14.85
C GLN A 92 -8.01 6.57 -16.37
N GLY A 93 -8.69 7.60 -16.90
CA GLY A 93 -8.89 7.77 -18.34
C GLY A 93 -10.21 7.21 -18.90
N ILE A 94 -11.04 6.53 -18.10
CA ILE A 94 -12.41 6.17 -18.50
C ILE A 94 -13.41 7.21 -17.99
N GLY A 95 -13.84 8.11 -18.87
CA GLY A 95 -14.98 8.99 -18.62
C GLY A 95 -16.33 8.32 -18.89
N ALA A 96 -17.42 8.89 -18.38
CA ALA A 96 -18.78 8.38 -18.54
C ALA A 96 -19.15 8.05 -20.00
N GLY A 97 -18.76 8.89 -20.96
CA GLY A 97 -19.03 8.65 -22.39
C GLY A 97 -18.36 7.38 -22.93
N PHE A 98 -17.13 7.09 -22.50
CA PHE A 98 -16.44 5.86 -22.92
C PHE A 98 -16.97 4.64 -22.17
N ALA A 99 -17.22 4.76 -20.87
CA ALA A 99 -17.84 3.70 -20.07
C ALA A 99 -19.14 3.23 -20.74
N LYS A 100 -20.02 4.17 -21.12
CA LYS A 100 -21.28 3.87 -21.81
C LYS A 100 -21.08 3.11 -23.11
N ARG A 101 -20.07 3.47 -23.91
CA ARG A 101 -19.79 2.82 -25.21
C ARG A 101 -19.22 1.42 -25.04
N ILE A 102 -18.30 1.26 -24.09
CA ILE A 102 -17.71 -0.05 -23.77
C ILE A 102 -18.81 -1.00 -23.30
N VAL A 103 -19.66 -0.55 -22.37
CA VAL A 103 -20.79 -1.34 -21.85
C VAL A 103 -21.85 -1.59 -22.93
N ALA A 104 -22.14 -0.63 -23.79
CA ALA A 104 -23.06 -0.83 -24.90
C ALA A 104 -22.56 -1.89 -25.90
N HIS A 105 -21.24 -2.06 -26.02
CA HIS A 105 -20.65 -3.02 -26.94
C HIS A 105 -20.49 -4.42 -26.33
N PHE A 106 -19.97 -4.52 -25.10
CA PHE A 106 -19.68 -5.81 -24.45
C PHE A 106 -20.76 -6.28 -23.46
N GLY A 107 -21.69 -5.42 -23.07
CA GLY A 107 -22.76 -5.77 -22.15
C GLY A 107 -22.24 -6.18 -20.77
N LEU A 108 -22.81 -7.25 -20.22
CA LEU A 108 -22.42 -7.80 -18.91
C LEU A 108 -21.02 -8.42 -18.92
N GLU A 109 -20.51 -8.81 -20.09
CA GLU A 109 -19.17 -9.39 -20.25
C GLU A 109 -18.06 -8.33 -20.21
N THR A 110 -18.39 -7.04 -20.10
CA THR A 110 -17.43 -5.94 -20.15
C THR A 110 -16.23 -6.14 -19.24
N LEU A 111 -16.45 -6.47 -17.97
CA LEU A 111 -15.35 -6.63 -17.00
C LEU A 111 -14.48 -7.85 -17.33
N LYS A 112 -15.10 -8.93 -17.79
CA LYS A 112 -14.39 -10.14 -18.23
C LYS A 112 -13.53 -9.86 -19.45
N VAL A 113 -14.06 -9.14 -20.45
CA VAL A 113 -13.30 -8.73 -21.63
C VAL A 113 -12.12 -7.84 -21.25
N LEU A 114 -12.30 -6.91 -20.30
CA LEU A 114 -11.19 -6.09 -19.81
C LEU A 114 -10.13 -6.93 -19.07
N ASP A 115 -10.54 -8.01 -18.40
CA ASP A 115 -9.64 -8.88 -17.63
C ASP A 115 -8.90 -9.92 -18.46
N GLU A 116 -9.54 -10.49 -19.48
CA GLU A 116 -9.06 -11.62 -20.27
C GLU A 116 -8.55 -11.19 -21.65
N ASP A 117 -9.32 -10.36 -22.36
CA ASP A 117 -9.08 -9.99 -23.77
C ASP A 117 -9.15 -8.47 -24.02
N PRO A 118 -8.41 -7.62 -23.28
CA PRO A 118 -8.59 -6.17 -23.34
C PRO A 118 -8.21 -5.53 -24.69
N GLU A 119 -7.48 -6.22 -25.56
CA GLU A 119 -7.24 -5.81 -26.95
C GLU A 119 -8.55 -5.66 -27.75
N ARG A 120 -9.61 -6.37 -27.35
CA ARG A 120 -10.95 -6.27 -27.92
C ARG A 120 -11.56 -4.89 -27.72
N LEU A 121 -11.05 -4.05 -26.83
CA LEU A 121 -11.44 -2.64 -26.73
C LEU A 121 -11.39 -1.89 -28.07
N ARG A 122 -10.57 -2.35 -29.02
CA ARG A 122 -10.51 -1.80 -30.39
C ARG A 122 -11.78 -2.05 -31.21
N GLU A 123 -12.60 -3.02 -30.83
CA GLU A 123 -13.91 -3.33 -31.42
C GLU A 123 -14.96 -2.25 -31.06
N VAL A 124 -14.77 -1.54 -29.93
CA VAL A 124 -15.71 -0.54 -29.42
C VAL A 124 -15.80 0.64 -30.41
N PRO A 125 -16.97 0.89 -31.03
CA PRO A 125 -17.11 1.93 -32.03
C PRO A 125 -16.66 3.29 -31.51
N GLY A 126 -15.71 3.89 -32.22
CA GLY A 126 -15.06 5.20 -31.98
C GLY A 126 -14.28 5.33 -30.67
N LEU A 127 -13.81 4.21 -30.11
CA LEU A 127 -12.61 4.19 -29.28
C LEU A 127 -11.39 4.03 -30.20
N GLY A 128 -10.66 5.11 -30.46
CA GLY A 128 -9.51 5.08 -31.36
C GLY A 128 -8.36 4.19 -30.85
N LYS A 129 -7.53 3.65 -31.75
CA LYS A 129 -6.42 2.71 -31.42
C LYS A 129 -5.52 3.19 -30.29
N LYS A 130 -5.13 4.48 -30.32
CA LYS A 130 -4.29 5.09 -29.27
C LYS A 130 -5.00 5.07 -27.91
N ARG A 131 -6.28 5.42 -27.88
CA ARG A 131 -7.07 5.49 -26.65
C ARG A 131 -7.37 4.11 -26.08
N ALA A 132 -7.65 3.12 -26.93
CA ALA A 132 -7.80 1.73 -26.51
C ALA A 132 -6.51 1.21 -25.84
N ALA A 133 -5.33 1.53 -26.40
CA ALA A 133 -4.05 1.15 -25.81
C ALA A 133 -3.78 1.86 -24.45
N GLU A 134 -4.12 3.14 -24.33
CA GLU A 134 -4.05 3.86 -23.05
C GLU A 134 -4.97 3.23 -22.00
N LEU A 135 -6.19 2.84 -22.40
CA LEU A 135 -7.16 2.19 -21.53
C LEU A 135 -6.67 0.84 -21.03
N PHE A 136 -6.14 0.02 -21.94
CA PHE A 136 -5.55 -1.28 -21.64
C PHE A 136 -4.44 -1.14 -20.59
N LYS A 137 -3.54 -0.17 -20.79
CA LYS A 137 -2.47 0.10 -19.84
C LYS A 137 -3.02 0.53 -18.47
N ALA A 138 -4.02 1.41 -18.44
CA ALA A 138 -4.64 1.87 -17.21
C ALA A 138 -5.35 0.73 -16.45
N TRP A 139 -6.09 -0.12 -17.17
CA TRP A 139 -6.78 -1.28 -16.59
C TRP A 139 -5.78 -2.28 -15.98
N ASN A 140 -4.75 -2.66 -16.72
CA ASN A 140 -3.73 -3.59 -16.23
C ASN A 140 -2.95 -3.02 -15.04
N ALA A 141 -2.59 -1.73 -15.11
CA ALA A 141 -1.94 -1.07 -13.99
C ALA A 141 -2.84 -1.12 -12.75
N GLN A 142 -4.12 -0.74 -12.88
CA GLN A 142 -5.09 -0.81 -11.79
C GLN A 142 -5.17 -2.23 -11.21
N LYS A 143 -5.36 -3.25 -12.05
CA LYS A 143 -5.51 -4.65 -11.61
C LYS A 143 -4.29 -5.10 -10.82
N LEU A 144 -3.10 -4.83 -11.34
CA LEU A 144 -1.85 -5.17 -10.67
C LEU A 144 -1.69 -4.43 -9.34
N GLN A 145 -2.02 -3.13 -9.29
CA GLN A 145 -2.04 -2.36 -8.05
C GLN A 145 -2.98 -2.99 -7.01
N SER A 146 -4.20 -3.40 -7.41
CA SER A 146 -5.14 -4.07 -6.51
C SER A 146 -4.63 -5.42 -6.02
N SER A 147 -4.07 -6.25 -6.89
CA SER A 147 -3.52 -7.56 -6.51
C SER A 147 -2.34 -7.42 -5.54
N VAL A 148 -1.44 -6.47 -5.80
CA VAL A 148 -0.32 -6.18 -4.89
C VAL A 148 -0.84 -5.66 -3.56
N LEU A 149 -1.80 -4.73 -3.57
CA LEU A 149 -2.36 -4.17 -2.34
C LEU A 149 -3.01 -5.25 -1.47
N LEU A 150 -3.75 -6.18 -2.08
CA LEU A 150 -4.37 -7.30 -1.39
C LEU A 150 -3.31 -8.25 -0.80
N LEU A 151 -2.26 -8.56 -1.55
CA LEU A 151 -1.13 -9.36 -1.06
C LEU A 151 -0.49 -8.68 0.16
N LEU A 152 -0.18 -7.39 0.07
CA LEU A 152 0.43 -6.65 1.17
C LEU A 152 -0.47 -6.61 2.42
N GLN A 153 -1.78 -6.44 2.23
CA GLN A 153 -2.75 -6.52 3.32
C GLN A 153 -2.80 -7.90 3.96
N SER A 154 -2.72 -8.99 3.17
CA SER A 154 -2.63 -10.35 3.72
C SER A 154 -1.39 -10.58 4.59
N HIS A 155 -0.34 -9.79 4.37
CA HIS A 155 0.89 -9.78 5.15
C HIS A 155 0.94 -8.71 6.25
N GLY A 156 -0.21 -8.06 6.55
CA GLY A 156 -0.35 -7.13 7.67
C GLY A 156 0.04 -5.68 7.35
N ALA A 157 0.27 -5.32 6.09
CA ALA A 157 0.46 -3.93 5.69
C ALA A 157 -0.86 -3.16 5.78
N SER A 158 -0.83 -1.94 6.33
CA SER A 158 -2.00 -1.05 6.23
C SER A 158 -2.28 -0.67 4.78
N PRO A 159 -3.52 -0.37 4.40
CA PRO A 159 -3.85 0.09 3.05
C PRO A 159 -3.01 1.28 2.55
N SER A 160 -2.71 2.24 3.43
CA SER A 160 -1.82 3.38 3.12
C SER A 160 -0.36 3.00 2.92
N LEU A 161 0.10 2.00 3.67
CA LEU A 161 1.44 1.45 3.49
C LEU A 161 1.53 0.75 2.15
N ALA A 162 0.55 -0.10 1.84
CA ALA A 162 0.47 -0.82 0.59
C ALA A 162 0.42 0.13 -0.62
N ALA A 163 -0.38 1.20 -0.54
CA ALA A 163 -0.42 2.24 -1.57
C ALA A 163 0.97 2.87 -1.80
N ARG A 164 1.67 3.29 -0.74
CA ARG A 164 3.03 3.87 -0.86
C ARG A 164 4.06 2.90 -1.45
N ILE A 165 3.97 1.61 -1.13
CA ILE A 165 4.85 0.58 -1.70
C ILE A 165 4.57 0.44 -3.21
N VAL A 166 3.29 0.40 -3.59
CA VAL A 166 2.84 0.35 -4.98
C VAL A 166 3.25 1.60 -5.74
N ASP A 167 3.12 2.79 -5.17
CA ASP A 167 3.52 4.05 -5.82
C ASP A 167 5.04 4.10 -6.06
N ARG A 168 5.83 3.52 -5.14
CA ARG A 168 7.29 3.51 -5.25
C ARG A 168 7.79 2.49 -6.28
N TYR A 169 7.25 1.28 -6.28
CA TYR A 169 7.82 0.16 -7.05
C TYR A 169 6.95 -0.29 -8.23
N GLY A 170 5.72 0.20 -8.33
CA GLY A 170 4.74 -0.19 -9.35
C GLY A 170 4.57 -1.70 -9.40
N GLU A 171 4.78 -2.26 -10.58
CA GLU A 171 4.63 -3.70 -10.87
C GLU A 171 5.58 -4.58 -10.04
N LYS A 172 6.72 -4.03 -9.60
CA LYS A 172 7.75 -4.74 -8.83
C LYS A 172 7.44 -4.78 -7.33
N ALA A 173 6.37 -4.14 -6.88
CA ALA A 173 6.07 -4.03 -5.45
C ALA A 173 5.93 -5.41 -4.78
N ALA A 174 5.16 -6.34 -5.36
CA ALA A 174 5.03 -7.69 -4.81
C ALA A 174 6.37 -8.44 -4.75
N SER A 175 7.16 -8.40 -5.82
CA SER A 175 8.46 -9.10 -5.85
C SER A 175 9.44 -8.51 -4.84
N ILE A 176 9.49 -7.18 -4.69
CA ILE A 176 10.35 -6.52 -3.71
C ILE A 176 9.94 -6.91 -2.29
N VAL A 177 8.63 -6.99 -2.00
CA VAL A 177 8.17 -7.41 -0.68
C VAL A 177 8.54 -8.86 -0.40
N GLN A 178 8.44 -9.75 -1.38
CA GLN A 178 8.78 -11.16 -1.19
C GLN A 178 10.29 -11.42 -1.09
N GLN A 179 11.10 -10.69 -1.85
CA GLN A 179 12.54 -10.97 -1.99
C GLN A 179 13.42 -10.11 -1.10
N SER A 180 13.03 -8.87 -0.82
CA SER A 180 13.84 -7.90 -0.08
C SER A 180 12.97 -6.92 0.73
N PRO A 181 12.16 -7.40 1.69
CA PRO A 181 11.20 -6.57 2.44
C PRO A 181 11.88 -5.47 3.27
N TYR A 182 13.15 -5.64 3.66
CA TYR A 182 13.87 -4.61 4.42
C TYR A 182 14.24 -3.38 3.57
N ARG A 183 14.24 -3.49 2.22
CA ARG A 183 14.35 -2.32 1.34
C ARG A 183 13.21 -1.33 1.55
N LEU A 184 12.03 -1.80 2.00
CA LEU A 184 10.89 -0.94 2.31
C LEU A 184 11.26 0.12 3.34
N ALA A 185 12.02 -0.24 4.39
CA ALA A 185 12.44 0.67 5.44
C ALA A 185 13.52 1.68 5.01
N ILE A 186 14.16 1.43 3.85
CA ILE A 186 15.22 2.28 3.31
C ILE A 186 14.65 3.25 2.28
N GLU A 187 13.78 2.76 1.39
CA GLU A 187 13.39 3.48 0.17
C GLU A 187 11.96 4.02 0.19
N VAL A 188 11.08 3.52 1.07
CA VAL A 188 9.68 3.97 1.11
C VAL A 188 9.48 4.89 2.31
N ARG A 189 9.15 6.16 2.03
CA ARG A 189 8.91 7.18 3.06
C ARG A 189 7.82 6.72 4.04
N GLY A 190 8.10 6.84 5.33
CA GLY A 190 7.16 6.49 6.40
C GLY A 190 7.00 4.98 6.61
N ILE A 191 7.90 4.15 6.08
CA ILE A 191 8.07 2.76 6.49
C ILE A 191 9.35 2.70 7.32
N GLY A 192 9.21 2.37 8.61
CA GLY A 192 10.34 2.14 9.50
C GLY A 192 10.75 0.67 9.53
N PHE A 193 11.90 0.39 10.16
CA PHE A 193 12.40 -0.97 10.37
C PHE A 193 11.33 -1.87 10.99
N ARG A 194 10.68 -1.45 12.09
CA ARG A 194 9.65 -2.25 12.78
C ARG A 194 8.49 -2.66 11.86
N THR A 195 8.10 -1.79 10.93
CA THR A 195 7.03 -2.09 9.98
C THR A 195 7.50 -3.07 8.91
N ALA A 196 8.70 -2.86 8.36
CA ALA A 196 9.30 -3.80 7.42
C ALA A 196 9.57 -5.17 8.06
N ASP A 197 10.00 -5.22 9.31
CA ASP A 197 10.27 -6.44 10.07
C ASP A 197 8.99 -7.25 10.29
N LYS A 198 7.85 -6.60 10.58
CA LYS A 198 6.54 -7.27 10.66
C LYS A 198 6.13 -7.91 9.33
N ILE A 199 6.34 -7.20 8.22
CA ILE A 199 6.04 -7.72 6.88
C ILE A 199 6.99 -8.89 6.55
N ALA A 200 8.28 -8.76 6.83
CA ALA A 200 9.28 -9.79 6.59
C ALA A 200 8.98 -11.08 7.38
N GLN A 201 8.59 -10.95 8.65
CA GLN A 201 8.19 -12.08 9.48
C GLN A 201 6.91 -12.75 8.95
N SER A 202 5.91 -11.97 8.49
CA SER A 202 4.65 -12.53 7.98
C SER A 202 4.79 -13.27 6.64
N ILE A 203 5.90 -13.08 5.93
CA ILE A 203 6.27 -13.86 4.74
C ILE A 203 7.33 -14.95 5.03
N GLY A 204 7.73 -15.13 6.30
CA GLY A 204 8.60 -16.21 6.73
C GLY A 204 10.11 -15.94 6.66
N ILE A 205 10.56 -14.68 6.62
CA ILE A 205 11.99 -14.37 6.75
C ILE A 205 12.47 -14.66 8.17
N ALA A 206 13.62 -15.34 8.27
CA ALA A 206 14.23 -15.71 9.54
C ALA A 206 14.73 -14.49 10.35
N GLY A 207 14.69 -14.60 11.67
CA GLY A 207 15.09 -13.50 12.59
C GLY A 207 16.59 -13.17 12.57
N ASP A 208 17.42 -14.07 12.06
CA ASP A 208 18.86 -13.92 11.88
C ASP A 208 19.23 -13.56 10.42
N HIS A 209 18.25 -13.31 9.55
CA HIS A 209 18.52 -12.99 8.15
C HIS A 209 19.46 -11.77 8.01
N PRO A 210 20.52 -11.81 7.18
CA PRO A 210 21.51 -10.74 7.09
C PRO A 210 20.90 -9.36 6.76
N GLU A 211 19.91 -9.30 5.87
CA GLU A 211 19.22 -8.04 5.56
C GLU A 211 18.49 -7.45 6.78
N ARG A 212 17.98 -8.29 7.70
CA ARG A 212 17.34 -7.83 8.93
C ARG A 212 18.35 -7.14 9.83
N ALA A 213 19.53 -7.73 9.99
CA ALA A 213 20.62 -7.16 10.78
C ALA A 213 21.07 -5.82 10.21
N GLN A 214 21.30 -5.74 8.90
CA GLN A 214 21.67 -4.49 8.21
C GLN A 214 20.59 -3.41 8.39
N ALA A 215 19.32 -3.74 8.20
CA ALA A 215 18.23 -2.78 8.38
C ALA A 215 18.07 -2.34 9.85
N GLY A 216 18.35 -3.24 10.80
CA GLY A 216 18.37 -2.95 12.23
C GLY A 216 19.48 -1.98 12.62
N VAL A 217 20.70 -2.18 12.11
CA VAL A 217 21.84 -1.27 12.30
C VAL A 217 21.51 0.13 11.77
N LEU A 218 20.98 0.21 10.55
CA LEU A 218 20.56 1.50 9.98
C LEU A 218 19.43 2.16 10.79
N HIS A 219 18.55 1.37 11.40
CA HIS A 219 17.50 1.88 12.27
C HIS A 219 18.05 2.48 13.56
N GLU A 220 18.96 1.78 14.24
CA GLU A 220 19.60 2.27 15.47
C GLU A 220 20.39 3.56 15.22
N LEU A 221 21.17 3.63 14.13
CA LEU A 221 21.86 4.86 13.77
C LEU A 221 20.89 6.02 13.49
N ARG A 222 19.73 5.77 12.87
CA ARG A 222 18.70 6.80 12.68
C ARG A 222 18.09 7.25 14.00
N GLN A 223 17.80 6.32 14.92
CA GLN A 223 17.28 6.63 16.25
C GLN A 223 18.28 7.47 17.05
N LEU A 224 19.57 7.17 16.96
CA LEU A 224 20.62 7.98 17.58
C LEU A 224 20.64 9.40 16.99
N ALA A 225 20.59 9.53 15.66
CA ALA A 225 20.54 10.83 14.98
C ALA A 225 19.29 11.65 15.36
N ASP A 226 18.13 11.01 15.47
CA ASP A 226 16.89 11.67 15.91
C ASP A 226 16.98 12.17 17.37
N ASN A 227 17.84 11.56 18.19
CA ASN A 227 18.15 12.00 19.56
C ASN A 227 19.33 13.00 19.63
N GLY A 228 19.82 13.51 18.50
CA GLY A 228 20.90 14.48 18.43
C GLY A 228 22.31 13.88 18.42
N HIS A 229 22.45 12.56 18.34
CA HIS A 229 23.74 11.89 18.22
C HIS A 229 24.07 11.60 16.75
N VAL A 230 25.08 12.26 16.19
CA VAL A 230 25.45 12.06 14.78
C VAL A 230 26.22 10.75 14.54
N LEU A 231 26.82 10.21 15.61
CA LEU A 231 27.73 9.08 15.57
C LEU A 231 27.49 8.13 16.75
N SER A 232 28.00 6.90 16.61
CA SER A 232 28.05 5.91 17.68
C SER A 232 29.39 5.17 17.63
N SER A 233 29.93 4.79 18.79
CA SER A 233 31.05 3.86 18.80
C SER A 233 30.57 2.53 18.21
N ARG A 234 31.45 1.83 17.48
CA ARG A 234 31.10 0.53 16.89
C ARG A 234 30.57 -0.46 17.94
N GLN A 235 31.21 -0.51 19.11
CA GLN A 235 30.82 -1.39 20.21
C GLN A 235 29.43 -1.06 20.77
N ASP A 236 29.12 0.22 21.01
CA ASP A 236 27.80 0.62 21.52
C ASP A 236 26.70 0.31 20.50
N LEU A 237 26.97 0.56 19.21
CA LEU A 237 26.04 0.26 18.12
C LEU A 237 25.74 -1.24 18.04
N VAL A 238 26.77 -2.07 18.16
CA VAL A 238 26.65 -3.54 18.15
C VAL A 238 25.77 -4.01 19.29
N GLN A 239 26.04 -3.59 20.52
CA GLN A 239 25.26 -3.99 21.69
C GLN A 239 23.78 -3.57 21.58
N ARG A 240 23.52 -2.33 21.15
CA ARG A 240 22.15 -1.81 20.98
C ARG A 240 21.38 -2.58 19.92
N ALA A 241 21.98 -2.74 18.73
CA ALA A 241 21.35 -3.45 17.63
C ALA A 241 21.16 -4.93 17.95
N ALA A 242 22.14 -5.61 18.57
CA ALA A 242 22.03 -7.00 18.99
C ALA A 242 20.89 -7.19 19.99
N GLY A 243 20.78 -6.30 21.00
CA GLY A 243 19.70 -6.31 21.97
C GLY A 243 18.31 -6.06 21.35
N MET A 244 18.20 -5.09 20.44
CA MET A 244 16.94 -4.83 19.73
C MET A 244 16.54 -6.01 18.82
N LEU A 245 17.50 -6.57 18.09
CA LEU A 245 17.26 -7.63 17.12
C LEU A 245 17.12 -9.01 17.75
N GLN A 246 17.61 -9.19 18.98
CA GLN A 246 17.74 -10.47 19.68
C GLN A 246 18.61 -11.47 18.91
N VAL A 247 19.75 -11.02 18.40
CA VAL A 247 20.75 -11.82 17.68
C VAL A 247 22.13 -11.66 18.33
N GLY A 248 23.07 -12.54 17.98
CA GLY A 248 24.46 -12.42 18.46
C GLY A 248 25.18 -11.18 17.92
N GLU A 249 26.14 -10.67 18.68
CA GLU A 249 26.95 -9.50 18.29
C GLU A 249 27.69 -9.72 16.95
N ASP A 250 28.19 -10.93 16.70
CA ASP A 250 28.85 -11.32 15.43
C ASP A 250 27.97 -11.09 14.19
N HIS A 251 26.65 -11.26 14.32
CA HIS A 251 25.69 -11.01 13.24
C HIS A 251 25.59 -9.52 12.92
N VAL A 252 25.64 -8.68 13.96
CA VAL A 252 25.57 -7.23 13.83
C VAL A 252 26.88 -6.68 13.31
N GLU A 253 28.01 -7.20 13.77
CA GLU A 253 29.34 -6.87 13.26
C GLU A 253 29.43 -7.12 11.75
N SER A 254 29.02 -8.32 11.32
CA SER A 254 28.96 -8.68 9.89
C SER A 254 28.04 -7.75 9.09
N ALA A 255 26.94 -7.29 9.71
CA ALA A 255 26.02 -6.36 9.07
C ALA A 255 26.61 -4.95 8.93
N ILE A 256 27.37 -4.46 9.92
CA ILE A 256 28.08 -3.17 9.83
C ILE A 256 29.09 -3.21 8.69
N ASP A 257 29.87 -4.31 8.57
CA ASP A 257 30.86 -4.46 7.50
C ASP A 257 30.20 -4.51 6.12
N ALA A 258 29.08 -5.23 5.99
CA ALA A 258 28.30 -5.26 4.75
C ALA A 258 27.74 -3.88 4.37
N LEU A 259 27.25 -3.10 5.35
CA LEU A 259 26.76 -1.74 5.12
C LEU A 259 27.88 -0.77 4.74
N TRP A 260 29.07 -0.94 5.30
CA TRP A 260 30.25 -0.16 4.95
C TRP A 260 30.69 -0.46 3.52
N ALA A 261 30.77 -1.75 3.16
CA ALA A 261 31.07 -2.19 1.79
C ALA A 261 30.03 -1.68 0.77
N ALA A 262 28.76 -1.59 1.18
CA ALA A 262 27.67 -1.01 0.37
C ALA A 262 27.60 0.53 0.40
N ASN A 263 28.57 1.19 1.04
CA ASN A 263 28.68 2.65 1.18
C ASN A 263 27.43 3.30 1.80
N ARG A 264 26.75 2.58 2.71
CA ARG A 264 25.58 3.07 3.46
C ARG A 264 25.96 3.68 4.81
N VAL A 265 27.07 3.22 5.37
CA VAL A 265 27.69 3.77 6.59
C VAL A 265 29.14 4.12 6.33
N VAL A 266 29.66 5.07 7.09
CA VAL A 266 31.09 5.43 7.12
C VAL A 266 31.65 4.97 8.45
N ILE A 267 32.90 4.50 8.45
CA ILE A 267 33.63 4.11 9.66
C ILE A 267 34.92 4.93 9.70
N GLU A 268 35.05 5.80 10.70
CA GLU A 268 36.21 6.66 10.93
C GLU A 268 36.56 6.63 12.42
N ASP A 269 37.83 6.38 12.76
CA ASP A 269 38.34 6.33 14.15
C ASP A 269 37.52 5.46 15.12
N GLY A 270 36.95 4.36 14.63
CA GLY A 270 36.12 3.44 15.43
C GLY A 270 34.66 3.91 15.65
N LEU A 271 34.29 5.02 15.04
CA LEU A 271 32.95 5.59 15.03
C LEU A 271 32.22 5.23 13.74
N VAL A 272 30.91 4.96 13.85
CA VAL A 272 30.05 4.57 12.73
C VAL A 272 29.02 5.68 12.47
N PHE A 273 28.90 6.08 11.21
CA PHE A 273 28.05 7.18 10.75
C PHE A 273 27.10 6.71 9.66
N LEU A 274 25.90 7.31 9.59
CA LEU A 274 25.13 7.24 8.35
C LEU A 274 25.80 8.13 7.31
N ARG A 275 26.02 7.59 6.11
CA ARG A 275 26.71 8.29 5.01
C ARG A 275 26.20 9.72 4.78
N ARG A 276 24.87 9.89 4.78
CA ARG A 276 24.20 11.18 4.55
C ARG A 276 24.52 12.27 5.59
N TYR A 277 24.91 11.89 6.81
CA TYR A 277 25.24 12.84 7.87
C TYR A 277 26.71 13.20 7.87
N HIS A 278 27.59 12.23 7.56
CA HIS A 278 29.01 12.49 7.32
C HIS A 278 29.22 13.53 6.20
N GLU A 279 28.48 13.38 5.09
CA GLU A 279 28.52 14.34 3.97
C GLU A 279 28.03 15.76 4.34
N ALA A 280 27.25 15.88 5.41
CA ALA A 280 26.75 17.16 5.91
C ALA A 280 27.66 17.79 6.99
N GLU A 281 28.51 17.00 7.65
CA GLU A 281 29.50 17.50 8.62
C GLU A 281 30.82 17.92 7.95
N CYS A 282 31.15 17.33 6.80
CA CYS A 282 32.37 17.66 6.04
C CYS A 282 32.21 18.84 5.05
N ASN A 283 31.01 19.44 4.95
CA ASN A 283 30.69 20.60 4.12
C ASN A 283 30.36 21.81 5.00
#